data_AF-A0A842TZX8-F1
#
_entry.id   AF-A0A842TZX8-F1
#
_cell.length_a   1.000
_cell.length_b   1.000
_cell.length_c   1.000
_cell.angle_alpha   90.00
_cell.angle_beta   90.00
_cell.angle_gamma   90.00
#
_symmetry.space_group_name_H-M   'P 1'
#
loop_
_entity.id
_entity.type
_entity.pdbx_description
1 polymer ?
#
loop_
_entity_poly.entity_id
_entity_poly.type
_entity_poly.pdbx_seq_one_letter_code
_entity_poly.pdbx_strand_id
1 'polypeptide(L)'
;MKEIILDTNFLLIPGQFNIDIFEEIDRIIPEKHKLYALDKTLDELKKILNNEEQKKKNKHAAELAIQLIDSKDIPIIKTSSNLDVDSILVKKSQNKDTIIATQDIILKKRIKNKVITLRQKKKLILA
;
A
#
# COMPACT_ATOMS: atom_id res chain seq x y z
N MET A 1 16.85 -6.39 -6.84
CA MET A 1 15.42 -6.76 -6.75
C MET A 1 14.72 -5.62 -6.04
N LYS A 2 13.63 -5.08 -6.57
CA LYS A 2 12.92 -3.97 -5.93
C LYS A 2 12.01 -4.47 -4.81
N GLU A 3 11.91 -3.70 -3.74
CA GLU A 3 10.97 -3.92 -2.65
C GLU A 3 9.88 -2.87 -2.74
N ILE A 4 8.62 -3.30 -2.84
CA ILE A 4 7.48 -2.39 -2.93
C ILE A 4 6.67 -2.53 -1.65
N ILE A 5 6.65 -1.47 -0.84
CA ILE A 5 5.89 -1.45 0.41
C ILE A 5 4.53 -0.81 0.12
N LEU A 6 3.48 -1.61 0.30
CA LEU A 6 2.09 -1.23 0.09
C LEU A 6 1.54 -0.60 1.36
N ASP A 7 1.12 0.65 1.25
CA ASP A 7 0.39 1.37 2.30
C ASP A 7 -1.07 0.90 2.38
N THR A 8 -1.71 1.06 3.54
CA THR A 8 -3.11 0.63 3.78
C THR A 8 -4.07 1.24 2.78
N ASN A 9 -4.00 2.56 2.58
CA ASN A 9 -4.86 3.26 1.64
C ASN A 9 -4.66 2.83 0.19
N PHE A 10 -3.47 2.33 -0.14
CA PHE A 10 -3.15 1.81 -1.46
C PHE A 10 -3.80 0.44 -1.69
N LEU A 11 -3.79 -0.43 -0.68
CA LEU A 11 -4.42 -1.75 -0.74
C LEU A 11 -5.95 -1.70 -0.85
N LEU A 12 -6.59 -0.58 -0.51
CA LEU A 12 -8.03 -0.37 -0.69
C LEU A 12 -8.42 -0.05 -2.14
N ILE A 13 -7.47 0.30 -3.01
CA ILE A 13 -7.72 0.71 -4.40
C ILE A 13 -8.52 -0.34 -5.19
N PRO A 14 -8.21 -1.65 -5.15
CA PRO A 14 -8.97 -2.66 -5.90
C PRO A 14 -10.45 -2.64 -5.57
N GLY A 15 -10.82 -2.58 -4.29
CA GLY A 15 -12.22 -2.56 -3.89
C GLY A 15 -12.92 -1.22 -4.09
N GLN A 16 -12.16 -0.11 -4.15
CA GLN A 16 -12.72 1.23 -4.33
C GLN A 16 -12.91 1.63 -5.79
N PHE A 17 -11.99 1.20 -6.67
CA PHE A 17 -11.91 1.66 -8.05
C PHE A 17 -11.95 0.52 -9.06
N ASN A 18 -12.03 -0.73 -8.62
CA ASN A 18 -12.03 -1.92 -9.47
C ASN A 18 -10.80 -1.98 -10.39
N ILE A 19 -9.62 -1.80 -9.78
CA ILE A 19 -8.32 -1.80 -10.46
C ILE A 19 -7.46 -2.91 -9.89
N ASP A 20 -6.89 -3.74 -10.76
CA ASP A 20 -5.85 -4.69 -10.35
C ASP A 20 -4.53 -3.93 -10.14
N ILE A 21 -4.23 -3.64 -8.87
CA ILE A 21 -2.99 -2.95 -8.50
C ILE A 21 -1.75 -3.81 -8.73
N PHE A 22 -1.87 -5.14 -8.79
CA PHE A 22 -0.73 -6.04 -8.95
C PHE A 22 -0.26 -6.01 -10.41
N GLU A 23 -1.20 -6.19 -11.34
CA GLU A 23 -0.92 -6.07 -12.77
C GLU A 23 -0.40 -4.67 -13.13
N GLU A 24 -0.98 -3.62 -12.54
CA GLU A 24 -0.52 -2.26 -12.76
C GLU A 24 0.88 -1.99 -12.17
N ILE A 25 1.26 -2.64 -11.06
CA ILE A 25 2.62 -2.58 -10.52
C ILE A 25 3.59 -3.29 -11.47
N ASP A 26 3.26 -4.50 -11.94
CA ASP A 26 4.07 -5.24 -12.92
C ASP A 26 4.29 -4.41 -14.20
N ARG A 27 3.27 -3.67 -14.64
CA ARG A 27 3.33 -2.79 -15.81
C ARG A 27 4.31 -1.62 -15.64
N ILE A 28 4.38 -1.01 -14.45
CA ILE A 28 5.20 0.20 -14.22
C ILE A 28 6.59 -0.11 -13.65
N ILE A 29 6.77 -1.27 -13.01
CA ILE A 29 8.04 -1.77 -12.47
C ILE A 29 8.42 -3.06 -13.22
N PRO A 30 9.02 -2.95 -14.42
CA PRO A 30 9.40 -4.11 -15.22
C PRO A 30 10.53 -4.94 -14.56
N GLU A 31 11.27 -4.37 -13.62
CA GLU A 31 12.29 -5.09 -12.88
C GLU A 31 11.69 -6.09 -11.88
N LYS A 32 12.41 -7.18 -11.63
CA LYS A 32 12.03 -8.15 -10.59
C LYS A 32 11.83 -7.44 -9.26
N HIS A 33 10.63 -7.56 -8.72
CA HIS A 33 10.24 -6.92 -7.47
C HIS A 33 9.51 -7.90 -6.53
N LYS A 34 9.38 -7.48 -5.28
CA LYS A 34 8.63 -8.20 -4.25
C LYS A 34 7.79 -7.21 -3.46
N LEU A 35 6.54 -7.58 -3.22
CA LEU A 35 5.57 -6.77 -2.49
C LEU A 35 5.69 -7.06 -0.99
N TYR A 36 5.42 -6.04 -0.19
CA TYR A 36 5.38 -6.11 1.26
C TYR A 36 4.27 -5.23 1.80
N ALA A 37 3.72 -5.59 2.96
CA ALA A 37 2.86 -4.70 3.74
C ALA A 37 3.43 -4.54 5.15
N LEU A 38 2.98 -3.54 5.89
CA LEU A 38 3.35 -3.38 7.29
C LEU A 38 2.36 -4.13 8.19
N ASP A 39 2.80 -4.54 9.38
CA ASP A 39 1.90 -5.13 10.37
C ASP A 39 0.73 -4.21 10.73
N LYS A 40 0.99 -2.91 10.92
CA LYS A 40 -0.05 -1.91 11.19
C LYS A 40 -1.09 -1.79 10.08
N THR A 41 -0.75 -2.17 8.85
CA THR A 41 -1.70 -2.20 7.73
C THR A 41 -2.85 -3.17 7.99
N LEU A 42 -2.56 -4.37 8.50
CA LEU A 42 -3.60 -5.34 8.85
C LEU A 42 -4.49 -4.82 10.00
N ASP A 43 -3.91 -4.14 10.98
CA ASP A 43 -4.66 -3.57 12.10
C ASP A 43 -5.62 -2.47 11.63
N GLU A 44 -5.18 -1.60 10.71
CA GLU A 44 -6.02 -0.56 10.13
C GLU A 44 -7.16 -1.12 9.28
N LEU A 45 -6.88 -2.14 8.45
CA LEU A 45 -7.92 -2.83 7.68
C LEU A 45 -8.97 -3.45 8.61
N LYS A 46 -8.55 -4.13 9.67
CA LYS A 46 -9.47 -4.69 10.68
C LYS A 46 -10.29 -3.60 11.40
N LYS A 47 -9.69 -2.45 11.71
CA LYS A 47 -10.43 -1.30 12.28
C LYS A 47 -11.52 -0.80 11.33
N ILE A 48 -11.27 -0.77 10.01
CA ILE A 48 -12.29 -0.37 9.02
C ILE A 48 -13.46 -1.36 9.04
N LEU A 49 -13.20 -2.67 9.11
CA LEU A 49 -14.23 -3.71 9.13
C LEU A 49 -15.10 -3.64 10.40
N ASN A 50 -14.46 -3.47 11.55
CA ASN A 50 -15.11 -3.48 12.86
C ASN A 50 -15.82 -2.17 13.20
N ASN A 51 -15.56 -1.08 12.49
CA ASN A 51 -16.22 0.20 12.74
C ASN A 51 -17.63 0.21 12.14
N GLU A 52 -18.66 0.28 12.98
CA GLU A 52 -20.08 0.26 12.56
C GLU A 52 -20.48 1.46 11.70
N GLU A 53 -19.86 2.63 11.89
CA GLU A 53 -20.14 3.85 11.14
C GLU A 53 -19.54 3.84 9.72
N GLN A 54 -18.65 2.88 9.43
CA GLN A 54 -18.03 2.78 8.11
C GLN A 54 -19.03 2.37 7.03
N LYS A 55 -18.98 3.10 5.91
CA LYS A 55 -19.80 2.79 4.72
C LYS A 55 -19.50 1.37 4.25
N LYS A 56 -20.54 0.62 3.87
CA LYS A 56 -20.43 -0.76 3.34
C LYS A 56 -19.34 -0.92 2.27
N LYS A 57 -19.21 0.05 1.36
CA LYS A 57 -18.17 0.06 0.32
C LYS A 57 -16.74 0.04 0.87
N ASN A 58 -16.49 0.74 1.98
CA ASN A 58 -15.16 0.80 2.60
C ASN A 58 -14.85 -0.53 3.30
N LYS A 59 -15.85 -1.13 3.94
CA LYS A 59 -15.71 -2.47 4.53
C LYS A 59 -15.40 -3.51 3.47
N HIS A 60 -16.15 -3.52 2.38
CA HIS A 60 -15.90 -4.43 1.27
C HIS A 60 -14.50 -4.26 0.66
N ALA A 61 -14.03 -3.01 0.52
CA ALA A 61 -12.66 -2.75 0.06
C ALA A 61 -11.59 -3.25 1.04
N ALA A 62 -11.83 -3.15 2.36
CA ALA A 62 -10.92 -3.65 3.38
C ALA A 62 -10.92 -5.20 3.44
N GLU A 63 -12.09 -5.84 3.30
CA GLU A 63 -12.22 -7.29 3.16
C GLU A 63 -11.40 -7.80 1.98
N LEU A 64 -11.58 -7.18 0.81
CA LEU A 64 -10.84 -7.54 -0.40
C LEU A 64 -9.33 -7.31 -0.20
N ALA A 65 -8.92 -6.21 0.43
CA ALA A 65 -7.51 -5.95 0.72
C ALA A 65 -6.86 -7.07 1.56
N ILE A 66 -7.54 -7.55 2.60
CA ILE A 66 -7.04 -8.67 3.43
C ILE A 66 -6.93 -9.95 2.60
N GLN A 67 -7.97 -10.30 1.82
CA GLN A 67 -7.95 -11.47 0.95
C GLN A 67 -6.83 -11.41 -0.09
N LEU A 68 -6.52 -10.22 -0.61
CA LEU A 68 -5.43 -10.03 -1.57
C LEU A 68 -4.05 -10.16 -0.91
N ILE A 69 -3.88 -9.67 0.32
CA ILE A 69 -2.64 -9.88 1.10
C ILE A 69 -2.38 -11.37 1.29
N ASP A 70 -3.42 -12.12 1.69
CA ASP A 70 -3.30 -13.56 1.94
C ASP A 70 -3.08 -14.34 0.63
N SER A 71 -3.92 -14.11 -0.39
CA SER A 71 -3.84 -14.86 -1.67
C SER A 71 -2.59 -14.58 -2.50
N LYS A 72 -1.94 -13.43 -2.31
CA LYS A 72 -0.67 -13.09 -2.97
C LYS A 72 0.55 -13.37 -2.09
N ASP A 73 0.36 -14.01 -0.92
CA ASP A 73 1.41 -14.32 0.05
C ASP A 73 2.29 -13.09 0.37
N ILE A 74 1.68 -11.91 0.54
CA ILE A 74 2.40 -10.66 0.74
C ILE A 74 3.04 -10.69 2.14
N PRO A 75 4.39 -10.68 2.26
CA PRO A 75 5.02 -10.74 3.56
C PRO A 75 4.79 -9.46 4.36
N ILE A 76 4.55 -9.65 5.66
CA ILE A 76 4.33 -8.57 6.62
C ILE A 76 5.65 -8.18 7.27
N ILE A 77 6.02 -6.90 7.13
CA ILE A 77 7.16 -6.30 7.82
C ILE A 77 6.68 -5.82 9.20
N LYS A 78 7.23 -6.42 10.26
CA LYS A 78 6.95 -5.99 11.63
C LYS A 78 7.55 -4.62 11.93
N THR A 79 6.75 -3.73 12.50
CA THR A 79 7.20 -2.41 12.94
C THR A 79 7.46 -2.44 14.45
N SER A 80 8.73 -2.53 14.84
CA SER A 80 9.15 -2.68 16.24
C SER A 80 9.40 -1.36 16.98
N SER A 81 9.11 -0.21 16.36
CA SER A 81 9.42 1.10 16.92
C SER A 81 8.17 1.85 17.40
N ASN A 82 8.32 2.63 18.46
CA ASN A 82 7.39 3.70 18.87
C ASN A 82 7.26 4.83 17.83
N LEU A 83 7.83 4.64 16.62
CA LEU A 83 7.73 5.61 15.54
C LEU A 83 6.39 5.45 14.84
N ASP A 84 5.88 6.59 14.40
CA ASP A 84 4.76 6.67 13.48
C ASP A 84 5.06 5.95 12.15
N VAL A 85 4.03 5.35 11.54
CA VAL A 85 4.12 4.52 10.33
C VAL A 85 4.76 5.28 9.18
N ASP A 86 4.33 6.52 8.96
CA ASP A 86 4.85 7.35 7.87
C ASP A 86 6.34 7.58 8.03
N SER A 87 6.82 7.76 9.27
CA SER A 87 8.24 7.96 9.53
C SER A 87 9.07 6.71 9.22
N ILE A 88 8.51 5.52 9.44
CA ILE A 88 9.12 4.24 9.05
C ILE A 88 9.16 4.13 7.52
N LEU A 89 8.07 4.45 6.83
CA LEU A 89 7.99 4.43 5.36
C LEU A 89 8.98 5.42 4.73
N VAL A 90 9.07 6.64 5.26
CA VAL A 90 10.06 7.64 4.82
C VAL A 90 11.48 7.10 5.00
N LYS A 91 11.81 6.52 6.16
CA LYS A 91 13.14 5.95 6.40
C LYS A 91 13.44 4.80 5.43
N LYS A 92 12.48 3.90 5.19
CA LYS A 92 12.62 2.81 4.22
C LYS A 92 12.81 3.31 2.79
N SER A 93 12.11 4.37 2.39
CA SER A 93 12.22 4.97 1.06
C SER A 93 13.60 5.54 0.70
N GLN A 94 14.47 5.74 1.72
CA GLN A 94 15.85 6.17 1.50
C GLN A 94 16.70 5.10 0.83
N ASN A 95 16.30 3.82 0.91
CA ASN A 95 16.91 2.77 0.13
C ASN A 95 16.48 2.90 -1.35
N LYS A 96 17.46 2.93 -2.26
CA LYS A 96 17.23 3.06 -3.72
C LYS A 96 16.47 1.88 -4.33
N ASP A 97 16.47 0.74 -3.66
CA ASP A 97 15.73 -0.45 -4.07
C ASP A 97 14.35 -0.57 -3.44
N THR A 98 13.97 0.34 -2.55
CA THR A 98 12.65 0.36 -1.93
C THR A 98 11.78 1.46 -2.56
N ILE A 99 10.56 1.08 -2.94
CA ILE A 99 9.54 1.98 -3.49
C ILE A 99 8.32 1.92 -2.56
N ILE A 100 7.77 3.07 -2.22
CA ILE A 100 6.56 3.15 -1.39
C ILE A 100 5.36 3.35 -2.31
N ALA A 101 4.34 2.51 -2.16
CA ALA A 101 3.06 2.65 -2.84
C ALA A 101 2.05 3.29 -1.88
N THR A 102 1.69 4.55 -2.12
CA THR A 102 0.79 5.31 -1.24
C THR A 102 -0.05 6.32 -2.00
N GLN A 103 -1.22 6.62 -1.44
CA GLN A 103 -2.10 7.69 -1.93
C GLN A 103 -1.96 8.98 -1.13
N ASP A 104 -1.28 8.98 0.01
CA ASP A 104 -1.19 10.11 0.92
C ASP A 104 -0.31 11.23 0.34
N ILE A 105 -0.85 12.45 0.26
CA ILE A 105 -0.15 13.61 -0.32
C ILE A 105 0.99 14.08 0.58
N ILE A 106 0.83 14.01 1.90
CA ILE A 106 1.82 14.41 2.89
C ILE A 106 2.99 13.41 2.85
N LEU A 107 2.71 12.10 2.86
CA LEU A 107 3.75 11.08 2.78
C LEU A 107 4.54 11.18 1.48
N LYS A 108 3.86 11.36 0.33
CA LYS A 108 4.52 11.60 -0.96
C LYS A 108 5.45 12.81 -0.94
N LYS A 109 5.07 13.90 -0.28
CA LYS A 109 5.93 15.09 -0.15
C LYS A 109 7.16 14.85 0.74
N ARG A 110 7.05 13.96 1.72
CA ARG A 110 8.16 13.61 2.63
C ARG A 110 9.15 12.66 2.00
N ILE A 111 8.69 11.78 1.11
CA ILE A 111 9.53 10.85 0.36
C ILE A 111 10.24 11.59 -0.76
N LYS A 112 11.58 11.54 -0.78
CA LYS A 112 12.41 12.18 -1.81
C LYS A 112 12.70 11.29 -3.02
N ASN A 113 12.30 10.03 -2.95
CA ASN A 113 12.51 9.02 -3.98
C ASN A 113 11.19 8.76 -4.73
N LYS A 114 11.23 7.89 -5.74
CA LYS A 114 10.05 7.53 -6.52
C LYS A 114 9.00 6.84 -5.65
N VAL A 115 7.72 7.12 -5.93
CA VAL A 115 6.56 6.55 -5.24
C VAL A 115 5.54 6.01 -6.25
N ILE A 116 4.84 4.94 -5.89
CA ILE A 116 3.73 4.42 -6.69
C ILE A 116 2.43 5.05 -6.19
N THR A 117 1.64 5.62 -7.10
CA THR A 117 0.36 6.26 -6.75
C THR A 117 -0.64 6.10 -7.90
N LEU A 118 -1.92 6.04 -7.57
CA LEU A 118 -3.02 5.97 -8.54
C LEU A 118 -3.34 7.36 -9.10
N ARG A 119 -3.29 7.48 -10.42
CA ARG A 119 -3.63 8.69 -11.17
C ARG A 119 -4.99 8.54 -11.84
N GLN A 120 -5.79 9.60 -11.76
CA GLN A 120 -7.12 9.70 -12.39
C GLN A 120 -8.09 8.56 -12.01
N LYS A 121 -7.86 7.86 -10.89
CA LYS A 121 -8.63 6.68 -10.47
C LYS A 121 -8.71 5.59 -11.54
N LYS A 122 -7.65 5.45 -12.36
CA LYS A 122 -7.63 4.52 -13.50
C LYS A 122 -6.32 3.75 -13.67
N LYS A 123 -5.18 4.38 -13.37
CA LYS A 123 -3.87 3.76 -13.61
C LYS A 123 -2.85 4.12 -12.55
N LEU A 124 -1.94 3.21 -12.26
CA LEU A 124 -0.78 3.49 -11.44
C LEU A 124 0.29 4.22 -12.25
N ILE A 125 1.00 5.12 -11.58
CA ILE A 125 2.19 5.78 -12.09
C ILE A 125 3.30 5.69 -11.06
N LEU A 126 4.53 5.76 -11.56
CA LEU A 126 5.72 6.00 -10.76
C LEU A 126 6.00 7.51 -10.78
N ALA A 127 5.74 8.17 -9.66
CA ALA A 127 5.85 9.61 -9.46
C ALA A 127 7.15 9.98 -8.75
#